data_AF-A0A085FWU6-F1
#
_entry.id   AF-A0A085FWU6-F1
#
_cell.length_a   1.000
_cell.length_b   1.000
_cell.length_c   1.000
_cell.angle_alpha   90.00
_cell.angle_beta   90.00
_cell.angle_gamma   90.00
#
_symmetry.space_group_name_H-M   'P 1'
#
loop_
_entity.id
_entity.type
_entity.pdbx_description
1 polymer ?
#
loop_
_entity_poly.entity_id
_entity_poly.type
_entity_poly.pdbx_seq_one_letter_code
_entity_poly.pdbx_strand_id
1 'polypeptide(L)'
;MAVIDVIPFGERQFLIRLFPVSTIPDHIGFGRYYETACEIALKDGRAIRHECVVLRPNWRTLDGARIADLTVLLHKTDLTQSELSGAVISVARYGAELSEQEATARRNQA
;
A
#
# COMPACT_ATOMS: atom_id res chain seq x y z
N MET A 1 12.91 -1.27 8.11
CA MET A 1 12.86 -2.07 6.87
C MET A 1 11.40 -2.33 6.55
N ALA A 2 10.94 -2.02 5.34
CA ALA A 2 9.56 -2.23 4.94
C ALA A 2 9.26 -3.74 4.89
N VAL A 3 8.45 -4.30 5.80
CA VAL A 3 7.92 -5.67 5.66
C VAL A 3 6.84 -5.61 4.60
N ILE A 4 7.05 -6.33 3.51
CA ILE A 4 6.08 -6.49 2.43
C ILE A 4 5.40 -7.84 2.63
N ASP A 5 4.20 -7.84 3.20
CA ASP A 5 3.33 -9.01 3.10
C ASP A 5 2.65 -8.96 1.74
N VAL A 6 2.93 -9.95 0.90
CA VAL A 6 2.27 -10.17 -0.39
C VAL A 6 1.16 -11.19 -0.17
N ILE A 7 -0.08 -10.72 -0.05
CA ILE A 7 -1.24 -11.61 0.12
C ILE A 7 -1.87 -11.83 -1.25
N PRO A 8 -1.84 -13.06 -1.81
CA PRO A 8 -2.54 -13.36 -3.05
C PRO A 8 -4.05 -13.15 -2.85
N PHE A 9 -4.66 -12.40 -3.76
CA PHE A 9 -6.07 -12.09 -3.76
C PHE A 9 -6.58 -12.24 -5.19
N GLY A 10 -7.40 -13.26 -5.46
CA GLY A 10 -7.75 -13.63 -6.84
C GLY A 10 -6.56 -14.20 -7.63
N GLU A 11 -6.73 -14.35 -8.95
CA GLU A 11 -5.75 -15.07 -9.79
C GLU A 11 -4.45 -14.27 -10.08
N ARG A 12 -4.49 -12.92 -9.98
CA ARG A 12 -3.37 -12.01 -10.32
C ARG A 12 -3.34 -10.71 -9.49
N GLN A 13 -3.84 -10.71 -8.26
CA GLN A 13 -3.83 -9.51 -7.44
C GLN A 13 -3.07 -9.81 -6.14
N PHE A 14 -2.31 -8.82 -5.69
CA PHE A 14 -1.45 -8.95 -4.52
C PHE A 14 -1.70 -7.77 -3.59
N LEU A 15 -2.22 -8.02 -2.40
CA LEU A 15 -2.28 -6.98 -1.38
C LEU A 15 -0.88 -6.80 -0.80
N ILE A 16 -0.37 -5.57 -0.83
CA ILE A 16 0.98 -5.23 -0.38
C ILE A 16 0.89 -4.48 0.95
N ARG A 17 1.04 -5.19 2.05
CA ARG A 17 1.09 -4.52 3.36
C ARG A 17 2.47 -3.87 3.52
N LEU A 18 2.53 -2.59 3.88
CA LEU A 18 3.81 -1.88 4.08
C LEU A 18 4.00 -1.52 5.56
N PHE A 19 5.16 -1.88 6.11
CA PHE A 19 5.55 -1.48 7.48
C PHE A 19 7.03 -1.24 7.62
N PRO A 20 7.52 -0.16 8.25
CA PRO A 20 6.87 1.12 8.50
C PRO A 20 7.01 2.04 7.28
N VAL A 21 6.00 2.87 7.03
CA VAL A 21 6.13 3.97 6.06
C VAL A 21 6.57 5.20 6.84
N SER A 22 7.77 5.69 6.54
CA SER A 22 8.29 6.91 7.18
C SER A 22 7.39 8.10 6.84
N THR A 23 7.05 8.90 7.86
CA THR A 23 6.38 10.21 7.74
C THR A 23 5.03 10.18 7.01
N ILE A 24 4.04 9.51 7.60
CA ILE A 24 2.63 9.66 7.17
C ILE A 24 2.17 11.08 7.53
N PRO A 25 1.66 11.89 6.60
CA PRO A 25 1.16 13.23 6.91
C PRO A 25 -0.01 13.20 7.92
N ASP A 26 -0.10 14.23 8.78
CA ASP A 26 -1.13 14.30 9.83
C ASP A 26 -2.58 14.33 9.31
N HIS A 27 -2.79 14.78 8.07
CA HIS A 27 -4.11 14.82 7.45
C HIS A 27 -4.62 13.44 7.01
N ILE A 28 -3.76 12.41 7.01
CA ILE A 28 -4.14 11.04 6.68
C ILE A 28 -4.75 10.39 7.93
N GLY A 29 -6.07 10.39 8.00
CA GLY A 29 -6.83 9.92 9.15
C GLY A 29 -6.86 8.40 9.30
N PHE A 30 -7.04 7.92 10.53
CA PHE A 30 -7.28 6.50 10.82
C PHE A 30 -8.65 6.04 10.31
N GLY A 31 -8.71 4.80 9.84
CA GLY A 31 -9.91 4.17 9.27
C GLY A 31 -10.30 4.70 7.89
N ARG A 32 -9.44 5.49 7.23
CA ARG A 32 -9.74 6.17 5.97
C ARG A 32 -8.91 5.61 4.82
N TYR A 33 -9.50 5.67 3.63
CA TYR A 33 -8.86 5.34 2.37
C TYR A 33 -8.43 6.61 1.66
N TYR A 34 -7.27 6.58 1.02
CA TYR A 34 -6.78 7.71 0.23
C TYR A 34 -6.30 7.24 -1.13
N GLU A 35 -6.58 8.03 -2.15
CA GLU A 35 -5.91 7.92 -3.44
C GLU A 35 -4.42 8.24 -3.24
N THR A 36 -3.54 7.44 -3.84
CA THR A 36 -2.11 7.65 -3.75
C THR A 36 -1.41 7.32 -5.05
N ALA A 37 -0.26 7.95 -5.28
CA ALA A 37 0.70 7.48 -6.26
C ALA A 37 1.81 6.73 -5.52
N CYS A 38 2.14 5.54 -5.99
CA CYS A 38 3.16 4.68 -5.41
C CYS A 38 4.30 4.51 -6.38
N GLU A 39 5.50 4.31 -5.84
CA GLU A 39 6.68 3.91 -6.61
C GLU A 39 7.18 2.58 -6.07
N ILE A 40 7.31 1.59 -6.97
CA ILE A 40 7.86 0.27 -6.71
C ILE A 40 9.22 0.20 -7.40
N ALA A 41 10.29 0.28 -6.63
CA ALA A 41 11.65 0.08 -7.11
C ALA A 41 12.02 -1.41 -6.98
N LEU A 42 12.19 -2.08 -8.11
CA LEU A 42 12.58 -3.48 -8.19
C LEU A 42 14.10 -3.64 -8.04
N LYS A 43 14.54 -4.85 -7.66
CA LYS A 43 15.97 -5.18 -7.50
C LYS A 43 16.79 -5.04 -8.77
N ASP A 44 16.14 -5.19 -9.94
CA ASP A 44 16.78 -5.05 -11.25
C ASP A 44 17.00 -3.58 -11.65
N GLY A 45 16.63 -2.63 -10.78
CA GLY A 45 16.79 -1.19 -11.00
C GLY A 45 15.62 -0.53 -11.72
N ARG A 46 14.59 -1.28 -12.15
CA ARG A 46 13.37 -0.70 -12.70
C ARG A 46 12.54 -0.07 -11.59
N ALA A 47 11.98 1.12 -11.86
CA ALA A 47 11.00 1.77 -11.00
C ALA A 47 9.67 1.88 -11.73
N ILE A 48 8.59 1.42 -11.10
CA ILE A 48 7.23 1.46 -11.63
C ILE A 48 6.43 2.44 -10.79
N ARG A 49 5.80 3.42 -11.44
CA ARG A 49 4.87 4.35 -10.80
C ARG A 49 3.44 4.00 -11.17
N HIS A 50 2.58 3.94 -10.18
CA HIS A 50 1.17 3.63 -10.41
C HIS A 50 0.26 4.27 -9.37
N GLU A 51 -1.02 4.33 -9.69
CA GLU A 51 -2.07 4.68 -8.73
C GLU A 51 -2.33 3.49 -7.79
N CYS A 52 -2.48 3.78 -6.50
CA CYS A 52 -2.89 2.81 -5.49
C CYS A 52 -3.82 3.45 -4.47
N VAL A 53 -4.39 2.61 -3.61
CA VAL A 53 -5.18 3.06 -2.47
C VAL A 53 -4.41 2.77 -1.19
N VAL A 54 -4.26 3.76 -0.32
CA VAL A 54 -3.71 3.54 1.03
C VAL A 54 -4.83 3.55 2.05
N LEU A 55 -4.80 2.58 2.97
CA LEU A 55 -5.62 2.53 4.18
C LEU A 55 -4.71 2.80 5.38
N ARG A 56 -5.05 3.79 6.21
CA ARG A 56 -4.45 3.93 7.55
C ARG A 56 -5.38 3.25 8.55
N PRO A 57 -5.16 2.00 8.96
CA PRO A 57 -6.13 1.24 9.73
C PRO A 57 -6.29 1.74 11.18
N ASN A 58 -7.52 1.69 11.74
CA ASN A 58 -7.90 2.21 13.07
C ASN A 58 -7.75 1.22 14.25
N TRP A 59 -7.07 0.10 14.05
CA TRP A 59 -6.66 -0.80 15.13
C TRP A 59 -5.54 -0.20 16.00
N ARG A 60 -5.40 -0.66 17.25
CA ARG A 60 -4.42 -0.15 18.23
C ARG A 60 -3.09 -0.90 18.25
N THR A 61 -3.08 -2.17 17.82
CA THR A 61 -1.89 -3.03 17.77
C THR A 61 -2.03 -4.10 16.69
N LEU A 62 -0.98 -4.31 15.91
CA LEU A 62 -0.75 -5.51 15.11
C LEU A 62 0.64 -6.02 15.50
N ASP A 63 0.74 -7.30 15.87
CA ASP A 63 2.01 -7.98 16.19
C ASP A 63 2.90 -7.22 17.19
N GLY A 64 2.29 -6.54 18.17
CA GLY A 64 2.99 -5.80 19.22
C GLY A 64 3.61 -4.45 18.80
N ALA A 65 3.50 -4.04 17.53
CA ALA A 65 3.99 -2.75 17.05
C ALA A 65 2.97 -1.61 17.30
N ARG A 66 3.47 -0.43 17.70
CA ARG A 66 2.65 0.79 17.77
C ARG A 66 2.28 1.25 16.36
N ILE A 67 0.99 1.47 16.14
CA ILE A 67 0.35 1.67 14.83
C ILE A 67 0.47 3.09 14.25
N ALA A 68 1.12 4.02 14.97
CA ALA A 68 1.24 5.41 14.52
C ALA A 68 1.84 5.54 13.09
N ASP A 69 2.69 4.57 12.70
CA ASP A 69 3.42 4.54 11.42
C ASP A 69 2.91 3.46 10.42
N LEU A 70 1.71 2.91 10.65
CA LEU A 70 1.16 1.82 9.84
C LEU A 70 0.28 2.37 8.73
N THR A 71 0.63 2.06 7.47
CA THR A 71 -0.25 2.21 6.30
C THR A 71 -0.27 0.94 5.49
N VAL A 72 -1.47 0.51 5.10
CA VAL A 72 -1.66 -0.63 4.21
C VAL A 72 -1.81 -0.08 2.80
N LEU A 73 -0.94 -0.50 1.89
CA LEU A 73 -1.00 -0.13 0.49
C LEU A 73 -1.76 -1.23 -0.28
N LEU A 74 -2.96 -0.89 -0.72
CA LEU A 74 -3.79 -1.76 -1.53
C LEU A 74 -3.46 -1.44 -2.98
N HIS A 75 -2.76 -2.35 -3.63
CA HIS A 75 -2.36 -2.23 -5.02
C HIS A 75 -2.68 -3.54 -5.75
N LYS A 76 -2.91 -3.46 -7.06
CA LYS A 76 -2.96 -4.62 -7.93
C LYS A 76 -1.81 -4.50 -8.92
N THR A 77 -1.05 -5.58 -9.05
CA THR A 77 0.11 -5.63 -9.92
C THR A 77 0.19 -6.98 -10.60
N ASP A 78 0.63 -6.97 -11.86
CA ASP A 78 0.99 -8.18 -12.60
C ASP A 78 2.40 -8.69 -12.24
N LEU A 79 3.11 -7.98 -11.33
CA LEU A 79 4.42 -8.41 -10.84
C LEU A 79 4.33 -9.72 -10.07
N THR A 80 5.29 -10.60 -10.32
CA THR A 80 5.40 -11.86 -9.58
C THR A 80 5.85 -11.64 -8.15
N GLN A 81 5.55 -12.59 -7.26
CA GLN A 81 6.07 -12.57 -5.88
C GLN A 81 7.60 -12.48 -5.84
N SER A 82 8.30 -13.12 -6.78
CA SER A 82 9.76 -13.03 -6.93
C SER A 82 10.24 -11.63 -7.25
N GLU A 83 9.54 -10.89 -8.11
CA GLU A 83 9.87 -9.50 -8.45
C GLU A 83 9.60 -8.56 -7.26
N LEU A 84 8.53 -8.80 -6.52
CA LEU A 84 8.22 -8.07 -5.29
C LEU A 84 9.18 -8.41 -4.15
N SER A 85 9.82 -9.59 -4.18
CA SER A 85 10.73 -10.05 -3.14
C SER A 85 12.00 -9.18 -3.08
N GLY A 86 11.95 -8.20 -2.17
CA GLY A 86 12.99 -7.20 -1.95
C GLY A 86 12.92 -5.99 -2.88
N ALA A 87 11.75 -5.74 -3.47
CA ALA A 87 11.41 -4.42 -3.98
C ALA A 87 11.31 -3.41 -2.82
N VAL A 88 11.58 -2.14 -3.11
CA VAL A 88 11.30 -1.03 -2.19
C VAL A 88 10.05 -0.32 -2.68
N ILE A 89 9.04 -0.23 -1.82
CA ILE A 89 7.77 0.40 -2.16
C ILE A 89 7.61 1.64 -1.30
N SER A 90 7.29 2.76 -1.95
CA SER A 90 7.10 4.04 -1.29
C SER A 90 5.82 4.71 -1.78
N VAL A 91 5.21 5.49 -0.90
CA VAL A 91 4.11 6.40 -1.27
C VAL A 91 4.74 7.69 -1.77
N ALA A 92 4.60 7.98 -3.05
CA ALA A 92 5.13 9.18 -3.68
C ALA A 92 4.23 10.40 -3.43
N ARG A 93 2.91 10.19 -3.32
CA ARG A 93 1.93 11.26 -3.07
C ARG A 93 0.66 10.72 -2.41
N TYR A 94 0.11 11.48 -1.47
CA TYR A 94 -1.26 11.33 -0.99
C TYR A 94 -2.21 12.28 -1.72
N GLY A 95 -3.37 11.77 -2.12
CA GLY A 95 -4.45 12.47 -2.82
C GLY A 95 -5.69 12.60 -1.94
N ALA A 96 -6.87 12.57 -2.57
CA ALA A 96 -8.14 12.74 -1.88
C ALA A 96 -8.51 11.53 -1.00
N GLU A 97 -9.28 11.78 0.07
CA GLU A 97 -9.97 10.71 0.80
C GLU A 97 -10.98 10.04 -0.13
N LEU A 98 -11.04 8.71 -0.07
CA LEU A 98 -11.98 7.89 -0.82
C LEU A 98 -13.00 7.29 0.14
N SER A 99 -14.25 7.17 -0.32
CA SER A 99 -15.21 6.27 0.30
C SER A 99 -14.77 4.81 0.13
N GLU A 100 -15.28 3.93 0.99
CA GLU A 100 -15.02 2.49 0.89
C GLU A 100 -15.48 1.89 -0.47
N GLN A 101 -16.56 2.43 -1.03
CA GLN A 101 -17.05 2.02 -2.34
C GLN A 101 -16.08 2.44 -3.46
N GLU A 102 -15.56 3.67 -3.43
CA GLU A 102 -14.58 4.15 -4.41
C GLU A 102 -13.25 3.40 -4.28
N ALA A 103 -12.79 3.14 -3.05
CA ALA A 103 -11.61 2.32 -2.78
C ALA A 103 -11.78 0.89 -3.34
N THR A 104 -12.97 0.31 -3.16
CA THR A 104 -13.30 -1.01 -3.69
C THR A 104 -13.40 -1.03 -5.21
N ALA A 105 -14.03 -0.02 -5.81
CA ALA A 105 -14.13 0.10 -7.26
C ALA A 105 -12.75 0.21 -7.90
N ARG A 106 -11.87 1.05 -7.36
CA ARG A 106 -10.48 1.21 -7.85
C ARG A 106 -9.64 -0.05 -7.64
N ARG A 107 -9.83 -0.77 -6.53
CA ARG A 107 -9.23 -2.10 -6.31
C ARG A 107 -9.64 -3.11 -7.38
N ASN A 108 -10.85 -2.99 -7.92
CA ASN A 108 -11.40 -3.93 -8.90
C ASN A 108 -11.15 -3.51 -10.37
N GLN A 109 -10.75 -2.26 -10.63
CA GLN A 109 -10.58 -1.71 -11.99
C GLN A 109 -9.13 -1.71 -12.50
N ALA A 110 -8.14 -1.67 -11.60
CA ALA A 110 -6.77 -2.02 -11.97
C ALA A 110 -6.71 -3.52 -12.28
#